data_AF-A0A1T4RJ10-F1
#
_entry.id   AF-A0A1T4RJ10-F1
#
_cell.length_a   1.000
_cell.length_b   1.000
_cell.length_c   1.000
_cell.angle_alpha   90.00
_cell.angle_beta   90.00
_cell.angle_gamma   90.00
#
_symmetry.space_group_name_H-M   'P 1'
#
loop_
_entity.id
_entity.type
_entity.pdbx_description
1 polymer ?
#
loop_
_entity_poly.entity_id
_entity_poly.type
_entity_poly.pdbx_seq_one_letter_code
_entity_poly.pdbx_strand_id
1 'polypeptide(L)'
;MRIQAFVALLRVILLTLALPCLAEAVYSQPAATFSAGGGLTTSTQYSNQGIIGQVGVVGSSGSSLYSAEHGFLPVLGGWKLLYPVIAATPGTLTFTLAANASADQSLGISNSGGSTLAWTVVKNTPDTIFTLTPASGSNSGTVTVTANATGLSLGTYQNSLTISGAGISQTMLVQLDLAVSTPGLYTLRITLKLATSKKGGGTVTSTVPDSRLSCARNGGIDDVICSAEFTPGSSVTLTQTPDSNTQWGSWSAAGCASNQNCAVGVNSPLVDTAITFPYAAMATINLGSGFESLMLAYGAAAATDTIKARAVVFPAENLLLNAGKKITLLGGLDAYYLPLVGQFSTLSGTLTVGTGSLTIDRLIIK
;
A
#
# COMPACT_ATOMS: atom_id res chain seq x y z
N MET A 1 -11.28 -84.27 18.95
CA MET A 1 -10.28 -85.22 19.50
C MET A 1 -9.19 -85.39 18.45
N ARG A 2 -7.98 -84.87 18.74
CA ARG A 2 -6.65 -85.06 18.09
C ARG A 2 -6.49 -84.74 16.58
N ILE A 3 -5.84 -83.62 16.21
CA ILE A 3 -4.39 -83.31 16.05
C ILE A 3 -3.89 -83.61 14.61
N GLN A 4 -3.63 -82.57 13.80
CA GLN A 4 -2.29 -82.12 13.35
C GLN A 4 -2.38 -80.95 12.36
N ALA A 5 -1.68 -79.87 12.69
CA ALA A 5 -1.39 -78.73 11.83
C ALA A 5 -0.05 -78.97 11.10
N PHE A 6 0.03 -78.56 9.83
CA PHE A 6 1.31 -78.45 9.10
C PHE A 6 1.41 -77.02 8.55
N VAL A 7 2.17 -76.18 9.27
CA VAL A 7 2.66 -74.88 8.82
C VAL A 7 4.09 -75.09 8.37
N ALA A 8 4.39 -74.78 7.10
CA ALA A 8 5.72 -74.92 6.54
C ALA A 8 6.66 -73.82 7.07
N LEU A 9 7.67 -74.23 7.85
CA LEU A 9 8.80 -73.40 8.27
C LEU A 9 9.77 -73.19 7.10
N LEU A 10 9.99 -71.95 6.68
CA LEU A 10 11.16 -71.57 5.88
C LEU A 10 12.25 -71.08 6.86
N ARG A 11 13.27 -71.92 7.06
CA ARG A 11 14.45 -71.64 7.90
C ARG A 11 15.36 -70.63 7.18
N VAL A 12 15.48 -69.42 7.73
CA VAL A 12 16.58 -68.51 7.40
C VAL A 12 17.82 -68.98 8.17
N ILE A 13 18.82 -69.45 7.43
CA ILE A 13 20.13 -69.81 7.97
C ILE A 13 20.86 -68.50 8.31
N LEU A 14 21.04 -68.25 9.60
CA LEU A 14 21.84 -67.17 10.13
C LEU A 14 23.32 -67.57 10.00
N LEU A 15 24.01 -67.08 8.97
CA LEU A 15 25.47 -67.21 8.86
C LEU A 15 26.10 -66.09 9.69
N THR A 16 26.51 -66.42 10.91
CA THR A 16 27.33 -65.56 11.78
C THR A 16 28.73 -65.41 11.18
N LEU A 17 28.98 -64.29 10.51
CA LEU A 17 30.34 -63.78 10.28
C LEU A 17 30.81 -63.11 11.58
N ALA A 18 31.63 -63.84 12.33
CA ALA A 18 32.37 -63.29 13.46
C ALA A 18 33.44 -62.32 12.94
N LEU A 19 33.22 -61.02 13.10
CA LEU A 19 34.32 -60.04 13.13
C LEU A 19 34.97 -60.12 14.52
N PRO A 20 36.29 -60.33 14.63
CA PRO A 20 36.94 -60.35 15.93
C PRO A 20 37.19 -58.93 16.43
N CYS A 21 37.09 -58.82 17.75
CA CYS A 21 37.66 -57.78 18.60
C CYS A 21 36.95 -56.41 18.59
N LEU A 22 36.03 -56.26 19.56
CA LEU A 22 35.79 -55.00 20.24
C LEU A 22 37.14 -54.45 20.74
N ALA A 23 37.71 -53.48 20.05
CA ALA A 23 38.50 -52.48 20.74
C ALA A 23 37.48 -51.55 21.43
N GLU A 24 37.19 -51.82 22.70
CA GLU A 24 36.56 -50.82 23.56
C GLU A 24 37.48 -49.60 23.63
N ALA A 25 37.27 -48.64 22.74
CA ALA A 25 37.86 -47.33 22.86
C ALA A 25 37.07 -46.58 23.95
N VAL A 26 37.41 -46.83 25.20
CA VAL A 26 37.02 -45.94 26.31
C VAL A 26 37.73 -44.61 26.05
N TYR A 27 36.99 -43.63 25.54
CA TYR A 27 37.51 -42.28 25.35
C TYR A 27 37.22 -41.45 26.59
N SER A 28 38.25 -41.19 27.39
CA SER A 28 38.21 -40.16 28.43
C SER A 28 38.70 -38.84 27.85
N GLN A 29 37.83 -37.84 27.85
CA GLN A 29 38.18 -36.46 27.50
C GLN A 29 38.21 -35.63 28.79
N PRO A 30 39.22 -34.77 29.00
CA PRO A 30 39.20 -33.84 30.12
C PRO A 30 38.07 -32.83 29.92
N ALA A 31 37.26 -32.60 30.96
CA ALA A 31 36.22 -31.60 30.93
C ALA A 31 36.85 -30.20 30.72
N ALA A 32 36.39 -29.48 29.69
CA ALA A 32 36.74 -28.07 29.48
C ALA A 32 35.59 -27.18 29.98
N THR A 33 35.85 -26.38 30.99
CA THR A 33 34.99 -25.25 31.38
C THR A 33 35.63 -23.96 30.88
N PHE A 34 34.88 -23.17 30.12
CA PHE A 34 35.31 -21.87 29.65
C PHE A 34 35.05 -20.82 30.75
N SER A 35 36.06 -20.03 31.10
CA SER A 35 35.86 -18.84 31.93
C SER A 35 35.42 -17.65 31.07
N ALA A 36 34.80 -16.65 31.69
CA ALA A 36 34.23 -15.46 31.05
C ALA A 36 35.23 -14.59 30.25
N GLY A 37 36.51 -14.96 30.18
CA GLY A 37 37.58 -14.27 29.44
C GLY A 37 38.25 -15.07 28.32
N GLY A 38 37.77 -16.27 27.96
CA GLY A 38 38.21 -16.95 26.73
C GLY A 38 39.60 -17.64 26.74
N GLY A 39 40.07 -18.16 27.89
CA GLY A 39 41.27 -19.00 27.97
C GLY A 39 40.96 -20.43 28.45
N LEU A 40 41.54 -21.46 27.81
CA LEU A 40 41.43 -22.87 28.20
C LEU A 40 42.27 -23.19 29.45
N THR A 41 41.68 -23.81 30.47
CA THR A 41 42.41 -24.55 31.52
C THR A 41 41.78 -25.93 31.75
N THR A 42 42.61 -26.97 31.92
CA THR A 42 42.17 -28.37 32.08
C THR A 42 41.95 -28.71 33.56
N SER A 43 40.79 -29.28 33.92
CA SER A 43 40.47 -29.79 35.28
C SER A 43 40.26 -31.32 35.28
N THR A 44 40.71 -32.00 36.34
CA THR A 44 40.81 -33.47 36.45
C THR A 44 39.63 -34.18 37.15
N GLN A 45 38.50 -33.51 37.41
CA GLN A 45 37.49 -34.04 38.35
C GLN A 45 36.14 -34.49 37.77
N TYR A 46 35.90 -34.47 36.46
CA TYR A 46 34.62 -34.96 35.89
C TYR A 46 34.83 -35.79 34.61
N SER A 47 34.13 -36.93 34.54
CA SER A 47 34.04 -37.83 33.37
C SER A 47 32.58 -38.09 33.06
N ASN A 48 32.14 -37.85 31.82
CA ASN A 48 30.82 -38.27 31.33
C ASN A 48 30.99 -39.54 30.51
N GLN A 49 30.35 -40.63 30.93
CA GLN A 49 30.31 -41.92 30.23
C GLN A 49 29.08 -41.97 29.33
N GLY A 50 29.26 -42.22 28.04
CA GLY A 50 28.16 -42.39 27.08
C GLY A 50 28.48 -43.47 26.05
N ILE A 51 27.48 -44.31 25.73
CA ILE A 51 27.56 -45.41 24.75
C ILE A 51 27.09 -44.91 23.37
N ILE A 52 27.77 -45.32 22.30
CA ILE A 52 27.41 -44.99 20.92
C ILE A 52 26.01 -45.53 20.59
N GLY A 53 25.08 -44.63 20.22
CA GLY A 53 23.76 -45.00 19.68
C GLY A 53 22.54 -44.69 20.56
N GLN A 54 22.70 -44.02 21.70
CA GLN A 54 21.56 -43.61 22.54
C GLN A 54 21.35 -42.08 22.51
N VAL A 55 20.10 -41.63 22.30
CA VAL A 55 19.72 -40.21 22.44
C VAL A 55 19.75 -39.85 23.93
N GLY A 56 20.60 -38.91 24.33
CA GLY A 56 20.76 -38.50 25.73
C GLY A 56 19.54 -37.75 26.27
N VAL A 57 19.11 -38.09 27.49
CA VAL A 57 18.11 -37.34 28.26
C VAL A 57 18.73 -36.06 28.79
N VAL A 58 18.00 -34.94 28.66
CA VAL A 58 18.36 -33.62 29.18
C VAL A 58 18.45 -33.68 30.71
N GLY A 59 19.64 -33.49 31.26
CA GLY A 59 19.84 -33.20 32.68
C GLY A 59 19.82 -31.69 32.92
N SER A 60 18.88 -31.20 33.73
CA SER A 60 18.81 -29.80 34.15
C SER A 60 19.75 -29.53 35.33
N SER A 61 20.54 -28.46 35.29
CA SER A 61 21.15 -27.87 36.48
C SER A 61 20.67 -26.42 36.64
N GLY A 62 20.02 -26.12 37.76
CA GLY A 62 19.55 -24.78 38.09
C GLY A 62 20.70 -23.83 38.41
N SER A 63 20.86 -22.80 37.59
CA SER A 63 21.48 -21.53 37.99
C SER A 63 20.88 -20.40 37.15
N SER A 64 20.59 -19.28 37.81
CA SER A 64 19.64 -18.25 37.37
C SER A 64 20.17 -17.26 36.33
N LEU A 65 21.15 -17.60 35.49
CA LEU A 65 21.77 -16.62 34.58
C LEU A 65 22.08 -17.06 33.14
N TYR A 66 21.74 -18.27 32.70
CA TYR A 66 21.89 -18.64 31.28
C TYR A 66 20.81 -19.64 30.84
N SER A 67 19.88 -19.18 30.00
CA SER A 67 19.07 -20.04 29.14
C SER A 67 19.61 -19.89 27.73
N ALA A 68 20.25 -20.95 27.24
CA ALA A 68 20.65 -21.07 25.85
C ALA A 68 20.00 -22.36 25.34
N GLU A 69 18.80 -22.23 24.78
CA GLU A 69 18.32 -23.17 23.76
C GLU A 69 19.22 -23.03 22.53
N HIS A 70 20.40 -23.65 22.59
CA HIS A 70 21.19 -23.91 21.41
C HIS A 70 21.22 -25.41 21.22
N GLY A 71 20.61 -25.86 20.11
CA GLY A 71 20.61 -27.25 19.69
C GLY A 71 22.03 -27.82 19.77
N PHE A 72 22.18 -28.84 20.61
CA PHE A 72 23.45 -29.52 20.83
C PHE A 72 23.79 -30.33 19.57
N LEU A 73 24.63 -29.78 18.70
CA LEU A 73 25.37 -30.58 17.72
C LEU A 73 26.54 -31.20 18.49
N PRO A 74 26.60 -32.52 18.69
CA PRO A 74 27.77 -33.11 19.32
C PRO A 74 28.97 -32.93 18.39
N VAL A 75 29.86 -32.00 18.74
CA VAL A 75 31.21 -31.93 18.17
C VAL A 75 31.97 -33.13 18.71
N LEU A 76 31.82 -34.26 18.03
CA LEU A 76 32.91 -35.22 17.92
C LEU A 76 34.10 -34.44 17.35
N GLY A 77 35.21 -34.39 18.07
CA GLY A 77 36.37 -33.59 17.68
C GLY A 77 36.68 -33.77 16.21
N GLY A 78 36.72 -32.67 15.44
CA GLY A 78 37.40 -32.52 14.15
C GLY A 78 37.10 -33.45 12.96
N TRP A 79 36.28 -34.49 13.07
CA TRP A 79 36.08 -35.44 11.98
C TRP A 79 34.86 -35.03 11.16
N LYS A 80 35.12 -34.33 10.06
CA LYS A 80 34.13 -34.00 9.02
C LYS A 80 33.45 -35.31 8.57
N LEU A 81 32.12 -35.40 8.72
CA LEU A 81 31.34 -36.59 8.33
C LEU A 81 31.65 -36.97 6.88
N LEU A 82 32.09 -38.18 6.56
CA LEU A 82 32.51 -38.52 5.19
C LEU A 82 31.36 -38.60 4.17
N TYR A 83 30.11 -38.44 4.59
CA TYR A 83 28.92 -38.41 3.74
C TYR A 83 28.34 -36.98 3.65
N PRO A 84 27.60 -36.64 2.58
CA PRO A 84 26.94 -35.34 2.48
C PRO A 84 25.84 -35.20 3.54
N VAL A 85 25.61 -33.98 4.03
CA VAL A 85 24.54 -33.67 5.00
C VAL A 85 23.76 -32.49 4.47
N ILE A 86 22.51 -32.73 4.09
CA ILE A 86 21.67 -31.74 3.40
C ILE A 86 20.86 -30.91 4.39
N ALA A 87 20.81 -29.60 4.18
CA ALA A 87 19.88 -28.70 4.86
C ALA A 87 19.38 -27.63 3.89
N ALA A 88 18.22 -27.05 4.21
CA ALA A 88 17.58 -26.00 3.41
C ALA A 88 17.05 -24.88 4.30
N THR A 89 17.26 -23.63 3.87
CA THR A 89 16.84 -22.44 4.63
C THR A 89 16.32 -21.36 3.66
N PRO A 90 15.16 -20.75 3.93
CA PRO A 90 14.24 -21.03 5.05
C PRO A 90 13.44 -22.34 4.85
N GLY A 91 12.89 -22.89 5.95
CA GLY A 91 12.02 -24.08 5.90
C GLY A 91 10.60 -23.81 5.38
N THR A 92 10.22 -22.53 5.29
CA THR A 92 8.95 -22.07 4.73
C THR A 92 9.20 -20.82 3.91
N LEU A 93 8.61 -20.74 2.72
CA LEU A 93 8.57 -19.56 1.87
C LEU A 93 7.12 -19.08 1.76
N THR A 94 6.88 -17.82 2.09
CA THR A 94 5.54 -17.21 2.10
C THR A 94 5.47 -16.05 1.12
N PHE A 95 4.49 -16.09 0.22
CA PHE A 95 4.23 -15.07 -0.79
C PHE A 95 2.86 -14.44 -0.55
N THR A 96 2.77 -13.11 -0.66
CA THR A 96 1.50 -12.39 -0.69
C THR A 96 1.47 -11.55 -1.95
N LEU A 97 0.60 -11.89 -2.89
CA LEU A 97 0.56 -11.28 -4.21
C LEU A 97 -0.84 -10.76 -4.54
N ALA A 98 -0.89 -9.66 -5.29
CA ALA A 98 -2.11 -9.29 -6.01
C ALA A 98 -2.34 -10.26 -7.18
N ALA A 99 -3.59 -10.34 -7.66
CA ALA A 99 -3.88 -11.10 -8.87
C ALA A 99 -3.00 -10.64 -10.04
N ASN A 100 -2.46 -11.59 -10.81
CA ASN A 100 -1.56 -11.35 -11.95
C ASN A 100 -0.19 -10.72 -11.62
N ALA A 101 0.24 -10.76 -10.36
CA ALA A 101 1.60 -10.40 -9.97
C ALA A 101 2.51 -11.64 -9.86
N SER A 102 3.83 -11.43 -9.85
CA SER A 102 4.83 -12.46 -9.58
C SER A 102 5.92 -11.93 -8.65
N ALA A 103 6.51 -12.80 -7.84
CA ALA A 103 7.65 -12.47 -7.01
C ALA A 103 8.59 -13.66 -6.81
N ASP A 104 9.86 -13.35 -6.55
CA ASP A 104 10.91 -14.33 -6.32
C ASP A 104 11.35 -14.34 -4.86
N GLN A 105 11.67 -15.52 -4.35
CA GLN A 105 12.40 -15.70 -3.09
C GLN A 105 13.54 -16.70 -3.28
N SER A 106 14.57 -16.54 -2.45
CA SER A 106 15.75 -17.42 -2.47
C SER A 106 15.63 -18.52 -1.43
N LEU A 107 15.91 -19.75 -1.86
CA LEU A 107 16.07 -20.92 -1.01
C LEU A 107 17.53 -21.35 -1.03
N GLY A 108 18.19 -21.29 0.13
CA GLY A 108 19.56 -21.77 0.30
C GLY A 108 19.59 -23.27 0.57
N ILE A 109 20.41 -24.00 -0.18
CA ILE A 109 20.74 -25.40 0.06
C ILE A 109 22.17 -25.45 0.58
N SER A 110 22.38 -26.11 1.73
CA SER A 110 23.70 -26.26 2.32
C SER A 110 24.10 -27.72 2.47
N ASN A 111 25.40 -27.96 2.34
CA ASN A 111 26.04 -29.24 2.60
C ASN A 111 27.07 -29.08 3.72
N SER A 112 26.75 -29.53 4.93
CA SER A 112 27.68 -29.56 6.06
C SER A 112 28.49 -30.86 6.13
N GLY A 113 28.29 -31.76 5.18
CA GLY A 113 29.00 -33.03 5.05
C GLY A 113 30.40 -32.91 4.44
N GLY A 114 31.12 -34.01 4.50
CA GLY A 114 32.52 -34.16 4.09
C GLY A 114 32.71 -34.26 2.59
N SER A 115 31.76 -34.94 1.94
CA SER A 115 31.74 -35.23 0.51
C SER A 115 30.79 -34.30 -0.24
N THR A 116 30.96 -34.22 -1.56
CA THR A 116 30.09 -33.42 -2.45
C THR A 116 28.65 -33.96 -2.45
N LEU A 117 27.68 -33.11 -2.13
CA LEU A 117 26.26 -33.39 -2.27
C LEU A 117 25.82 -33.18 -3.74
N ALA A 118 25.09 -34.11 -4.34
CA ALA A 118 24.32 -33.84 -5.55
C ALA A 118 22.84 -33.81 -5.18
N TRP A 119 22.15 -32.70 -5.45
CA TRP A 119 20.79 -32.49 -4.97
C TRP A 119 19.81 -32.14 -6.09
N THR A 120 18.55 -32.47 -5.85
CA THR A 120 17.39 -32.14 -6.70
C THR A 120 16.26 -31.59 -5.83
N VAL A 121 15.49 -30.65 -6.39
CA VAL A 121 14.32 -30.03 -5.76
C VAL A 121 13.12 -30.30 -6.65
N VAL A 122 12.09 -30.93 -6.07
CA VAL A 122 10.87 -31.30 -6.78
C VAL A 122 9.66 -30.78 -6.01
N LYS A 123 8.65 -30.30 -6.72
CA LYS A 123 7.35 -29.93 -6.14
C LYS A 123 6.53 -31.18 -5.87
N ASN A 124 5.90 -31.28 -4.70
CA ASN A 124 5.07 -32.42 -4.35
C ASN A 124 3.78 -32.48 -5.17
N THR A 125 3.22 -31.32 -5.51
CA THR A 125 2.12 -31.21 -6.47
C THR A 125 2.60 -30.51 -7.74
N PRO A 126 2.41 -31.10 -8.94
CA PRO A 126 2.66 -30.40 -10.19
C PRO A 126 1.71 -29.21 -10.35
N ASP A 127 2.27 -28.01 -10.48
CA ASP A 127 1.54 -26.78 -10.75
C ASP A 127 2.35 -25.86 -11.68
N THR A 128 1.74 -24.74 -12.10
CA THR A 128 2.43 -23.62 -12.77
C THR A 128 2.58 -22.40 -11.86
N ILE A 129 2.14 -22.50 -10.61
CA ILE A 129 2.14 -21.41 -9.62
C ILE A 129 3.56 -21.14 -9.14
N PHE A 130 4.34 -22.20 -8.89
CA PHE A 130 5.71 -22.09 -8.41
C PHE A 130 6.71 -22.59 -9.45
N THR A 131 7.76 -21.81 -9.76
CA THR A 131 8.87 -22.26 -10.62
C THR A 131 10.19 -22.21 -9.88
N LEU A 132 11.07 -23.18 -10.15
CA LEU A 132 12.33 -23.41 -9.44
C LEU A 132 13.50 -23.29 -10.39
N THR A 133 14.44 -22.37 -10.12
CA THR A 133 15.63 -22.17 -10.97
C THR A 133 16.89 -21.99 -10.12
N PRO A 134 17.89 -22.89 -10.21
CA PRO A 134 17.84 -24.21 -10.84
C PRO A 134 17.10 -25.25 -9.97
N ALA A 135 16.53 -26.29 -10.59
CA ALA A 135 15.88 -27.39 -9.86
C ALA A 135 16.85 -28.49 -9.37
N SER A 136 18.14 -28.36 -9.67
CA SER A 136 19.19 -29.31 -9.27
C SER A 136 20.55 -28.63 -9.20
N GLY A 137 21.48 -29.20 -8.44
CA GLY A 137 22.83 -28.67 -8.35
C GLY A 137 23.78 -29.55 -7.55
N SER A 138 24.96 -29.01 -7.26
CA SER A 138 26.03 -29.69 -6.55
C SER A 138 26.53 -28.89 -5.35
N ASN A 139 26.94 -29.58 -4.31
CA ASN A 139 27.36 -29.06 -3.02
C ASN A 139 26.33 -28.09 -2.43
N SER A 140 26.74 -26.97 -1.85
CA SER A 140 25.83 -25.89 -1.46
C SER A 140 25.44 -25.04 -2.68
N GLY A 141 24.24 -24.47 -2.68
CA GLY A 141 23.77 -23.60 -3.75
C GLY A 141 22.49 -22.83 -3.38
N THR A 142 22.03 -21.98 -4.29
CA THR A 142 20.79 -21.20 -4.12
C THR A 142 19.82 -21.55 -5.23
N VAL A 143 18.55 -21.75 -4.85
CA VAL A 143 17.43 -21.94 -5.76
C VAL A 143 16.54 -20.71 -5.68
N THR A 144 16.27 -20.07 -6.81
CA THR A 144 15.23 -19.05 -6.90
C THR A 144 13.88 -19.73 -7.06
N VAL A 145 12.97 -19.43 -6.15
CA VAL A 145 11.57 -19.87 -6.15
C VAL A 145 10.71 -18.68 -6.56
N THR A 146 10.10 -18.76 -7.74
CA THR A 146 9.17 -17.74 -8.23
C THR A 146 7.74 -18.20 -7.95
N ALA A 147 6.91 -17.34 -7.35
CA ALA A 147 5.47 -17.51 -7.27
C ALA A 147 4.78 -16.63 -8.32
N ASN A 148 3.84 -17.18 -9.09
CA ASN A 148 3.11 -16.50 -10.14
C ASN A 148 1.59 -16.59 -9.91
N ALA A 149 0.95 -15.43 -9.71
CA ALA A 149 -0.48 -15.31 -9.46
C ALA A 149 -1.31 -15.02 -10.72
N THR A 150 -0.74 -15.19 -11.92
CA THR A 150 -1.43 -14.95 -13.19
C THR A 150 -2.58 -15.95 -13.39
N GLY A 151 -3.79 -15.43 -13.60
CA GLY A 151 -5.00 -16.23 -13.78
C GLY A 151 -5.51 -16.95 -12.53
N LEU A 152 -4.91 -16.70 -11.36
CA LEU A 152 -5.37 -17.26 -10.09
C LEU A 152 -6.52 -16.43 -9.51
N SER A 153 -7.51 -17.10 -8.93
CA SER A 153 -8.54 -16.46 -8.10
C SER A 153 -7.96 -16.06 -6.74
N LEU A 154 -8.64 -15.13 -6.05
CA LEU A 154 -8.32 -14.81 -4.67
C LEU A 154 -8.38 -16.07 -3.79
N GLY A 155 -7.45 -16.22 -2.87
CA GLY A 155 -7.36 -17.39 -2.00
C GLY A 155 -5.94 -17.78 -1.66
N THR A 156 -5.79 -18.92 -0.99
CA THR A 156 -4.50 -19.47 -0.59
C THR A 156 -4.15 -20.70 -1.43
N TYR A 157 -2.89 -20.76 -1.85
CA TYR A 157 -2.32 -21.84 -2.65
C TYR A 157 -1.10 -22.37 -1.90
N GLN A 158 -1.13 -23.66 -1.57
CA GLN A 158 -0.04 -24.31 -0.84
C GLN A 158 0.61 -25.39 -1.69
N ASN A 159 1.92 -25.52 -1.55
CA ASN A 159 2.70 -26.64 -2.07
C ASN A 159 3.83 -26.95 -1.07
N SER A 160 4.54 -28.04 -1.30
CA SER A 160 5.76 -28.35 -0.57
C SER A 160 6.83 -28.84 -1.55
N LEU A 161 8.07 -28.46 -1.27
CA LEU A 161 9.24 -28.91 -2.01
C LEU A 161 9.87 -30.08 -1.28
N THR A 162 10.14 -31.15 -2.01
CA THR A 162 10.98 -32.25 -1.56
C THR A 162 12.38 -32.07 -2.14
N ILE A 163 13.36 -31.94 -1.26
CA ILE A 163 14.77 -31.82 -1.62
C ILE A 163 15.44 -33.14 -1.30
N SER A 164 16.06 -33.75 -2.31
CA SER A 164 16.69 -35.08 -2.21
C SER A 164 18.17 -35.00 -2.56
N GLY A 165 19.01 -35.68 -1.78
CA GLY A 165 20.45 -35.81 -2.02
C GLY A 165 20.82 -37.23 -2.48
N ALA A 166 21.64 -37.35 -3.53
CA ALA A 166 22.11 -38.67 -3.98
C ALA A 166 23.06 -39.31 -2.94
N GLY A 167 22.83 -40.59 -2.61
CA GLY A 167 23.72 -41.38 -1.73
C GLY A 167 23.38 -41.37 -0.24
N ILE A 168 22.30 -40.70 0.18
CA ILE A 168 21.77 -40.71 1.56
C ILE A 168 20.22 -40.79 1.52
N SER A 169 19.57 -41.48 2.47
CA SER A 169 18.10 -41.51 2.60
C SER A 169 17.50 -40.23 3.22
N GLN A 170 18.22 -39.11 3.16
CA GLN A 170 17.77 -37.85 3.76
C GLN A 170 16.98 -37.04 2.74
N THR A 171 15.77 -36.66 3.13
CA THR A 171 14.90 -35.74 2.39
C THR A 171 14.58 -34.55 3.28
N MET A 172 14.65 -33.35 2.72
CA MET A 172 14.21 -32.13 3.39
C MET A 172 12.91 -31.64 2.75
N LEU A 173 11.98 -31.19 3.60
CA LEU A 173 10.73 -30.58 3.18
C LEU A 173 10.79 -29.07 3.42
N VAL A 174 10.36 -28.31 2.42
CA VAL A 174 10.16 -26.85 2.52
C VAL A 174 8.73 -26.53 2.15
N GLN A 175 8.03 -25.77 2.98
CA GLN A 175 6.66 -25.35 2.71
C GLN A 175 6.63 -24.12 1.79
N LEU A 176 5.67 -24.09 0.86
CA LEU A 176 5.37 -22.96 0.00
C LEU A 176 3.94 -22.51 0.24
N ASP A 177 3.77 -21.26 0.66
CA ASP A 177 2.47 -20.65 0.86
C ASP A 177 2.35 -19.41 -0.03
N LEU A 178 1.33 -19.34 -0.88
CA LEU A 178 0.96 -18.16 -1.64
C LEU A 178 -0.45 -17.72 -1.24
N ALA A 179 -0.58 -16.48 -0.76
CA ALA A 179 -1.86 -15.81 -0.61
C ALA A 179 -2.06 -14.84 -1.79
N VAL A 180 -3.13 -15.05 -2.55
CA VAL A 180 -3.61 -14.11 -3.57
C VAL A 180 -4.75 -13.29 -2.98
N SER A 181 -4.53 -11.99 -2.82
CA SER A 181 -5.51 -11.06 -2.25
C SER A 181 -5.70 -9.83 -3.13
N THR A 182 -6.79 -9.09 -2.93
CA THR A 182 -6.95 -7.78 -3.56
C THR A 182 -5.95 -6.80 -2.94
N PRO A 183 -5.31 -5.91 -3.71
CA PRO A 183 -4.57 -4.80 -3.14
C PRO A 183 -5.46 -4.03 -2.17
N GLY A 184 -4.94 -3.69 -0.98
CA GLY A 184 -5.65 -2.76 -0.09
C GLY A 184 -5.91 -1.45 -0.83
N LEU A 185 -7.10 -0.89 -0.70
CA LEU A 185 -7.44 0.39 -1.29
C LEU A 185 -7.16 1.52 -0.31
N TYR A 186 -6.78 2.68 -0.84
CA TYR A 186 -6.58 3.92 -0.10
C TYR A 186 -7.71 4.89 -0.43
N THR A 187 -8.16 5.62 0.58
CA THR A 187 -9.26 6.57 0.45
C THR A 187 -8.71 7.93 0.07
N LEU A 188 -9.14 8.44 -1.09
CA LEU A 188 -9.01 9.85 -1.43
C LEU A 188 -10.31 10.56 -1.03
N ARG A 189 -10.20 11.53 -0.14
CA ARG A 189 -11.30 12.37 0.30
C ARG A 189 -11.05 13.80 -0.14
N ILE A 190 -12.09 14.42 -0.69
CA ILE A 190 -12.08 15.85 -1.00
C ILE A 190 -13.18 16.60 -0.27
N THR A 191 -12.81 17.78 0.24
CA THR A 191 -13.72 18.73 0.89
C THR A 191 -13.95 19.94 -0.02
N LEU A 192 -15.20 20.18 -0.41
CA LEU A 192 -15.62 21.36 -1.17
C LEU A 192 -16.08 22.45 -0.20
N LYS A 193 -15.31 23.56 -0.19
CA LYS A 193 -15.51 24.73 0.67
C LYS A 193 -15.97 25.93 -0.14
N LEU A 194 -16.62 26.89 0.52
CA LEU A 194 -16.90 28.21 -0.06
C LEU A 194 -16.04 29.26 0.64
N ALA A 195 -15.43 30.16 -0.14
CA ALA A 195 -14.78 31.35 0.43
C ALA A 195 -15.79 32.29 1.08
N THR A 196 -17.04 32.30 0.58
CA THR A 196 -18.16 33.06 1.13
C THR A 196 -19.29 32.10 1.48
N SER A 197 -19.61 31.98 2.76
CA SER A 197 -20.64 31.06 3.23
C SER A 197 -21.96 31.27 2.48
N LYS A 198 -22.61 30.16 2.13
CA LYS A 198 -23.89 30.10 1.39
C LYS A 198 -23.86 30.56 -0.07
N LYS A 199 -22.72 31.02 -0.62
CA LYS A 199 -22.66 31.58 -1.98
C LYS A 199 -21.65 30.87 -2.89
N GLY A 200 -22.08 30.65 -4.13
CA GLY A 200 -21.30 29.93 -5.14
C GLY A 200 -21.25 28.43 -4.89
N GLY A 201 -20.30 27.77 -5.53
CA GLY A 201 -20.21 26.33 -5.60
C GLY A 201 -19.71 25.84 -6.95
N GLY A 202 -19.94 24.57 -7.21
CA GLY A 202 -19.44 23.88 -8.38
C GLY A 202 -19.34 22.38 -8.13
N THR A 203 -18.78 21.70 -9.11
CA THR A 203 -18.53 20.27 -9.04
C THR A 203 -17.04 19.97 -9.08
N VAL A 204 -16.64 18.87 -8.45
CA VAL A 204 -15.35 18.23 -8.66
C VAL A 204 -15.59 16.79 -9.08
N THR A 205 -14.95 16.37 -10.16
CA THR A 205 -15.00 14.99 -10.67
C THR A 205 -13.59 14.44 -10.83
N SER A 206 -13.37 13.16 -10.55
CA SER A 206 -12.17 12.48 -11.02
C SER A 206 -12.30 12.19 -12.52
N THR A 207 -11.22 12.37 -13.26
CA THR A 207 -11.17 12.07 -14.70
C THR A 207 -10.15 11.00 -15.03
N VAL A 208 -9.14 10.84 -14.18
CA VAL A 208 -8.14 9.76 -14.24
C VAL A 208 -8.01 9.17 -12.83
N PRO A 209 -8.01 7.83 -12.66
CA PRO A 209 -8.16 6.82 -13.70
C PRO A 209 -9.58 6.71 -14.28
N ASP A 210 -10.60 7.17 -13.54
CA ASP A 210 -12.01 7.16 -13.95
C ASP A 210 -12.82 8.20 -13.16
N SER A 211 -14.13 8.25 -13.38
CA SER A 211 -15.07 9.19 -12.78
C SER A 211 -15.78 8.71 -11.50
N ARG A 212 -15.14 7.81 -10.74
CA ARG A 212 -15.73 7.27 -9.50
C ARG A 212 -15.91 8.30 -8.39
N LEU A 213 -15.12 9.37 -8.37
CA LEU A 213 -15.28 10.48 -7.43
C LEU A 213 -16.05 11.60 -8.12
N SER A 214 -17.26 11.91 -7.65
CA SER A 214 -18.06 13.01 -8.16
C SER A 214 -18.76 13.72 -7.01
N CYS A 215 -18.53 15.03 -6.92
CA CYS A 215 -18.95 15.84 -5.80
C CYS A 215 -19.55 17.13 -6.34
N ALA A 216 -20.70 17.51 -5.82
CA ALA A 216 -21.36 18.76 -6.18
C ALA A 216 -21.64 19.57 -4.92
N ARG A 217 -21.44 20.87 -5.02
CA ARG A 217 -21.80 21.84 -4.00
C ARG A 217 -22.57 22.98 -4.64
N ASN A 218 -23.70 23.36 -4.06
CA ASN A 218 -24.48 24.53 -4.47
C ASN A 218 -24.87 25.33 -3.22
N GLY A 219 -24.11 26.38 -2.90
CA GLY A 219 -24.29 27.17 -1.69
C GLY A 219 -24.13 26.36 -0.40
N GLY A 220 -24.94 26.69 0.62
CA GLY A 220 -24.95 25.99 1.91
C GLY A 220 -23.93 26.48 2.95
N ILE A 221 -24.12 26.05 4.19
CA ILE A 221 -23.31 26.44 5.35
C ILE A 221 -22.18 25.44 5.58
N ASP A 222 -22.51 24.16 5.58
CA ASP A 222 -21.58 23.08 5.91
C ASP A 222 -20.74 22.69 4.70
N ASP A 223 -19.47 22.34 4.90
CA ASP A 223 -18.59 21.81 3.85
C ASP A 223 -19.14 20.50 3.27
N VAL A 224 -18.94 20.27 1.97
CA VAL A 224 -19.36 19.01 1.31
C VAL A 224 -18.14 18.11 1.22
N ILE A 225 -18.25 16.92 1.78
CA ILE A 225 -17.18 15.92 1.77
C ILE A 225 -17.63 14.75 0.92
N CYS A 226 -16.74 14.27 0.08
CA CYS A 226 -16.91 13.08 -0.72
C CYS A 226 -15.60 12.31 -0.78
N SER A 227 -15.70 11.01 -0.97
CA SER A 227 -14.54 10.12 -0.98
C SER A 227 -14.73 8.99 -1.96
N ALA A 228 -13.61 8.50 -2.49
CA ALA A 228 -13.57 7.28 -3.28
C ALA A 228 -12.25 6.54 -3.01
N GLU A 229 -12.27 5.25 -3.31
CA GLU A 229 -11.15 4.35 -3.07
C GLU A 229 -10.33 4.12 -4.34
N PHE A 230 -9.01 4.16 -4.20
CA PHE A 230 -8.03 4.00 -5.27
C PHE A 230 -6.91 3.06 -4.85
N THR A 231 -6.21 2.47 -5.82
CA THR A 231 -5.05 1.63 -5.51
C THR A 231 -3.88 2.50 -5.00
N PRO A 232 -3.09 2.02 -4.03
CA PRO A 232 -1.92 2.72 -3.52
C PRO A 232 -0.95 3.10 -4.64
N GLY A 233 -0.42 4.32 -4.57
CA GLY A 233 0.49 4.87 -5.59
C GLY A 233 -0.21 5.45 -6.83
N SER A 234 -1.53 5.39 -6.92
CA SER A 234 -2.29 6.03 -8.00
C SER A 234 -2.08 7.54 -8.04
N SER A 235 -2.10 8.11 -9.24
CA SER A 235 -2.25 9.55 -9.46
C SER A 235 -3.66 9.82 -9.98
N VAL A 236 -4.48 10.47 -9.16
CA VAL A 236 -5.88 10.79 -9.46
C VAL A 236 -5.98 12.21 -9.97
N THR A 237 -6.51 12.42 -11.18
CA THR A 237 -6.75 13.76 -11.71
C THR A 237 -8.16 14.20 -11.34
N LEU A 238 -8.27 15.29 -10.58
CA LEU A 238 -9.50 15.95 -10.20
C LEU A 238 -9.73 17.16 -11.10
N THR A 239 -10.94 17.30 -11.64
CA THR A 239 -11.35 18.41 -12.50
C THR A 239 -12.46 19.19 -11.80
N GLN A 240 -12.24 20.48 -11.59
CA GLN A 240 -13.26 21.39 -11.07
C GLN A 240 -14.12 21.97 -12.20
N THR A 241 -15.40 22.20 -11.91
CA THR A 241 -16.33 22.93 -12.77
C THR A 241 -17.13 23.87 -11.89
N PRO A 242 -16.68 25.13 -11.72
CA PRO A 242 -17.41 26.14 -10.95
C PRO A 242 -18.82 26.36 -11.53
N ASP A 243 -19.79 26.66 -10.66
CA ASP A 243 -21.10 27.11 -11.12
C ASP A 243 -21.04 28.53 -11.73
N SER A 244 -22.16 29.00 -12.29
CA SER A 244 -22.22 30.31 -12.95
C SER A 244 -21.91 31.50 -12.02
N ASN A 245 -21.99 31.31 -10.70
CA ASN A 245 -21.77 32.32 -9.67
C ASN A 245 -20.40 32.23 -9.00
N THR A 246 -19.50 31.43 -9.55
CA THR A 246 -18.25 31.06 -8.89
C THR A 246 -17.08 31.19 -9.85
N GLN A 247 -15.96 31.67 -9.33
CA GLN A 247 -14.68 31.66 -10.06
C GLN A 247 -13.92 30.35 -9.81
N TRP A 248 -12.78 30.15 -10.49
CA TRP A 248 -11.94 28.97 -10.32
C TRP A 248 -11.58 28.80 -8.84
N GLY A 249 -11.92 27.63 -8.30
CA GLY A 249 -11.56 27.23 -6.95
C GLY A 249 -10.06 27.04 -6.80
N SER A 250 -9.59 27.19 -5.57
CA SER A 250 -8.20 26.92 -5.20
C SER A 250 -8.09 25.57 -4.49
N TRP A 251 -7.27 24.69 -5.04
CA TRP A 251 -6.94 23.39 -4.46
C TRP A 251 -5.95 23.54 -3.30
N SER A 252 -6.15 22.77 -2.23
CA SER A 252 -5.16 22.64 -1.16
C SER A 252 -4.04 21.65 -1.49
N ALA A 253 -4.23 20.82 -2.52
CA ALA A 253 -3.20 19.89 -2.99
C ALA A 253 -2.00 20.65 -3.57
N ALA A 254 -0.80 20.20 -3.20
CA ALA A 254 0.46 20.82 -3.64
C ALA A 254 0.58 20.83 -5.17
N GLY A 255 1.02 21.95 -5.73
CA GLY A 255 1.23 22.12 -7.17
C GLY A 255 -0.03 22.37 -8.00
N CYS A 256 -1.23 22.35 -7.40
CA CYS A 256 -2.49 22.51 -8.13
C CYS A 256 -3.01 23.97 -8.17
N ALA A 257 -2.86 24.73 -7.10
CA ALA A 257 -3.31 26.14 -7.02
C ALA A 257 -4.75 26.34 -7.56
N SER A 258 -4.96 27.23 -8.54
CA SER A 258 -6.26 27.48 -9.19
C SER A 258 -6.42 26.81 -10.55
N ASN A 259 -5.63 25.76 -10.84
CA ASN A 259 -5.73 25.03 -12.10
C ASN A 259 -7.11 24.35 -12.21
N GLN A 260 -7.64 24.26 -13.43
CA GLN A 260 -8.88 23.50 -13.68
C GLN A 260 -8.73 22.03 -13.29
N ASN A 261 -7.57 21.45 -13.56
CA ASN A 261 -7.23 20.06 -13.27
C ASN A 261 -6.13 20.00 -12.20
N CYS A 262 -6.26 19.06 -11.27
CA CYS A 262 -5.32 18.82 -10.19
C CYS A 262 -4.98 17.34 -10.08
N ALA A 263 -3.71 16.97 -10.22
CA ALA A 263 -3.24 15.61 -10.02
C ALA A 263 -2.87 15.38 -8.55
N VAL A 264 -3.53 14.43 -7.89
CA VAL A 264 -3.34 14.09 -6.49
C VAL A 264 -2.80 12.66 -6.37
N GLY A 265 -1.65 12.50 -5.72
CA GLY A 265 -1.07 11.19 -5.44
C GLY A 265 -1.76 10.51 -4.25
N VAL A 266 -2.14 9.25 -4.40
CA VAL A 266 -2.76 8.43 -3.34
C VAL A 266 -1.69 7.57 -2.68
N ASN A 267 -0.88 8.19 -1.82
CA ASN A 267 0.33 7.61 -1.22
C ASN A 267 0.21 7.24 0.26
N SER A 268 -0.98 7.44 0.86
CA SER A 268 -1.30 7.14 2.25
C SER A 268 -2.69 6.51 2.32
N PRO A 269 -2.99 5.65 3.32
CA PRO A 269 -4.30 5.03 3.50
C PRO A 269 -5.48 6.01 3.46
N LEU A 270 -5.25 7.23 3.93
CA LEU A 270 -6.15 8.37 3.75
C LEU A 270 -5.36 9.54 3.18
N VAL A 271 -5.85 10.08 2.07
CA VAL A 271 -5.39 11.35 1.49
C VAL A 271 -6.56 12.33 1.54
N ASP A 272 -6.40 13.37 2.34
CA ASP A 272 -7.35 14.47 2.46
C ASP A 272 -6.88 15.66 1.63
N THR A 273 -7.77 16.17 0.78
CA THR A 273 -7.58 17.43 0.07
C THR A 273 -8.85 18.27 0.11
N ALA A 274 -8.75 19.52 -0.30
CA ALA A 274 -9.86 20.45 -0.36
C ALA A 274 -9.78 21.31 -1.60
N ILE A 275 -10.93 21.84 -2.00
CA ILE A 275 -11.03 22.95 -2.94
C ILE A 275 -11.88 24.05 -2.30
N THR A 276 -11.46 25.29 -2.45
CA THR A 276 -12.23 26.45 -1.97
C THR A 276 -12.73 27.25 -3.15
N PHE A 277 -14.05 27.34 -3.28
CA PHE A 277 -14.72 28.06 -4.36
C PHE A 277 -14.94 29.54 -3.99
N PRO A 278 -14.33 30.48 -4.72
CA PRO A 278 -14.57 31.91 -4.55
C PRO A 278 -15.89 32.34 -5.21
N TYR A 279 -16.70 33.07 -4.46
CA TYR A 279 -17.95 33.63 -4.97
C TYR A 279 -17.70 34.86 -5.87
N ALA A 280 -18.38 34.90 -7.02
CA ALA A 280 -18.41 36.06 -7.90
C ALA A 280 -19.59 36.96 -7.55
N ALA A 281 -19.29 38.09 -6.90
CA ALA A 281 -20.29 39.09 -6.52
C ALA A 281 -21.14 39.58 -7.71
N MET A 282 -22.34 40.07 -7.41
CA MET A 282 -23.31 40.46 -8.44
C MET A 282 -22.82 41.66 -9.27
N ALA A 283 -22.09 42.59 -8.66
CA ALA A 283 -21.45 43.73 -9.33
C ALA A 283 -20.05 44.03 -8.79
N THR A 284 -19.23 44.72 -9.58
CA THR A 284 -17.91 45.26 -9.18
C THR A 284 -17.66 46.61 -9.85
N ILE A 285 -16.68 47.36 -9.32
CA ILE A 285 -16.21 48.63 -9.88
C ILE A 285 -14.73 48.47 -10.20
N ASN A 286 -14.33 48.71 -11.45
CA ASN A 286 -12.92 48.74 -11.90
C ASN A 286 -12.00 47.61 -11.36
N LEU A 287 -12.54 46.40 -11.14
CA LEU A 287 -11.88 45.20 -10.55
C LEU A 287 -11.58 45.24 -9.03
N GLY A 288 -12.31 46.07 -8.27
CA GLY A 288 -12.23 46.14 -6.80
C GLY A 288 -13.23 45.24 -6.07
N SER A 289 -13.61 45.64 -4.85
CA SER A 289 -14.56 44.92 -4.00
C SER A 289 -15.86 44.57 -4.74
N GLY A 290 -16.38 43.37 -4.47
CA GLY A 290 -17.66 42.92 -4.99
C GLY A 290 -18.85 43.49 -4.22
N PHE A 291 -19.97 43.68 -4.91
CA PHE A 291 -21.21 44.20 -4.37
C PHE A 291 -22.38 43.26 -4.67
N GLU A 292 -23.33 43.21 -3.74
CA GLU A 292 -24.54 42.38 -3.83
C GLU A 292 -25.74 43.13 -4.41
N SER A 293 -25.56 44.42 -4.71
CA SER A 293 -26.61 45.30 -5.21
C SER A 293 -25.97 46.39 -6.07
N LEU A 294 -26.75 46.92 -7.03
CA LEU A 294 -26.26 48.01 -7.89
C LEU A 294 -26.16 49.32 -7.09
N MET A 295 -27.00 49.50 -6.08
CA MET A 295 -27.01 50.63 -5.17
C MET A 295 -25.74 50.70 -4.34
N LEU A 296 -25.29 49.58 -3.77
CA LEU A 296 -24.05 49.53 -3.00
C LEU A 296 -22.85 49.83 -3.89
N ALA A 297 -22.83 49.28 -5.12
CA ALA A 297 -21.83 49.62 -6.11
C ALA A 297 -21.87 51.12 -6.46
N TYR A 298 -23.04 51.70 -6.69
CA TYR A 298 -23.18 53.13 -6.97
C TYR A 298 -22.73 54.02 -5.81
N GLY A 299 -23.04 53.63 -4.57
CA GLY A 299 -22.59 54.33 -3.37
C GLY A 299 -21.07 54.43 -3.30
N ALA A 300 -20.39 53.31 -3.58
CA ALA A 300 -18.92 53.21 -3.57
C ALA A 300 -18.23 53.80 -4.81
N ALA A 301 -18.91 53.90 -5.95
CA ALA A 301 -18.33 54.37 -7.20
C ALA A 301 -17.86 55.83 -7.13
N ALA A 302 -16.69 56.12 -7.70
CA ALA A 302 -16.23 57.48 -7.96
C ALA A 302 -16.99 58.11 -9.13
N ALA A 303 -16.81 59.42 -9.32
CA ALA A 303 -17.32 60.08 -10.52
C ALA A 303 -16.65 59.48 -11.76
N THR A 304 -17.43 59.13 -12.78
CA THR A 304 -17.01 58.47 -14.05
C THR A 304 -16.70 56.98 -13.99
N ASP A 305 -16.90 56.34 -12.84
CA ASP A 305 -16.66 54.90 -12.71
C ASP A 305 -17.63 54.05 -13.55
N THR A 306 -17.13 52.86 -13.90
CA THR A 306 -17.91 51.82 -14.55
C THR A 306 -18.31 50.75 -13.54
N ILE A 307 -19.61 50.56 -13.36
CA ILE A 307 -20.19 49.45 -12.62
C ILE A 307 -20.35 48.29 -13.60
N LYS A 308 -19.69 47.18 -13.32
CA LYS A 308 -19.78 45.93 -14.07
C LYS A 308 -20.74 44.99 -13.33
N ALA A 309 -21.83 44.61 -13.96
CA ALA A 309 -22.89 43.79 -13.38
C ALA A 309 -22.97 42.42 -14.09
N ARG A 310 -23.01 41.35 -13.29
CA ARG A 310 -23.18 39.99 -13.80
C ARG A 310 -24.56 39.79 -14.41
N ALA A 311 -24.68 38.81 -15.30
CA ALA A 311 -25.94 38.34 -15.89
C ALA A 311 -26.80 37.60 -14.85
N VAL A 312 -27.25 38.35 -13.84
CA VAL A 312 -28.06 37.87 -12.72
C VAL A 312 -29.24 38.81 -12.49
N VAL A 313 -30.18 38.36 -11.65
CA VAL A 313 -31.30 39.17 -11.18
C VAL A 313 -30.89 39.88 -9.89
N PHE A 314 -30.98 41.21 -9.87
CA PHE A 314 -30.88 42.07 -8.69
C PHE A 314 -32.28 42.19 -8.07
N PRO A 315 -32.56 41.48 -6.95
CA PRO A 315 -33.92 41.35 -6.43
C PRO A 315 -34.33 42.58 -5.62
N ALA A 316 -35.54 43.09 -5.88
CA ALA A 316 -36.25 44.07 -5.03
C ALA A 316 -35.41 45.31 -4.65
N GLU A 317 -34.65 45.85 -5.61
CA GLU A 317 -33.80 47.01 -5.41
C GLU A 317 -34.32 48.21 -6.22
N ASN A 318 -34.39 49.38 -5.57
CA ASN A 318 -34.69 50.65 -6.24
C ASN A 318 -33.42 51.46 -6.42
N LEU A 319 -32.79 51.38 -7.60
CA LEU A 319 -31.55 52.06 -7.92
C LEU A 319 -31.78 53.57 -8.10
N LEU A 320 -31.30 54.39 -7.16
CA LEU A 320 -31.44 55.85 -7.15
C LEU A 320 -30.08 56.50 -7.37
N LEU A 321 -29.93 57.19 -8.50
CA LEU A 321 -28.71 57.89 -8.87
C LEU A 321 -28.88 59.40 -8.61
N ASN A 322 -28.53 59.86 -7.42
CA ASN A 322 -28.79 61.24 -6.97
C ASN A 322 -27.56 61.96 -6.37
N ALA A 323 -26.36 61.45 -6.60
CA ALA A 323 -25.12 62.00 -6.08
C ALA A 323 -24.32 62.83 -7.11
N GLY A 324 -24.92 63.22 -8.25
CA GLY A 324 -24.24 64.02 -9.28
C GLY A 324 -23.17 63.26 -10.07
N LYS A 325 -23.05 61.94 -9.88
CA LYS A 325 -22.04 61.10 -10.53
C LYS A 325 -22.42 60.80 -11.99
N LYS A 326 -21.44 60.78 -12.88
CA LYS A 326 -21.58 60.23 -14.24
C LYS A 326 -21.15 58.77 -14.18
N ILE A 327 -22.04 57.82 -14.40
CA ILE A 327 -21.75 56.38 -14.25
C ILE A 327 -22.01 55.65 -15.56
N THR A 328 -21.18 54.66 -15.84
CA THR A 328 -21.44 53.66 -16.88
C THR A 328 -21.82 52.34 -16.19
N LEU A 329 -22.94 51.73 -16.59
CA LEU A 329 -23.35 50.42 -16.11
C LEU A 329 -23.26 49.42 -17.26
N LEU A 330 -22.39 48.43 -17.12
CA LEU A 330 -22.20 47.33 -18.07
C LEU A 330 -22.80 46.05 -17.49
N GLY A 331 -23.94 45.62 -18.00
CA GLY A 331 -24.62 44.39 -17.59
C GLY A 331 -24.25 43.18 -18.44
N GLY A 332 -24.84 42.02 -18.12
CA GLY A 332 -24.71 40.82 -18.92
C GLY A 332 -23.31 40.19 -18.89
N LEU A 333 -22.66 40.19 -17.73
CA LEU A 333 -21.30 39.66 -17.57
C LEU A 333 -21.26 38.29 -16.86
N ASP A 334 -20.22 37.50 -17.11
CA ASP A 334 -19.99 36.21 -16.42
C ASP A 334 -19.38 36.36 -15.01
N ALA A 335 -18.97 35.25 -14.37
CA ALA A 335 -18.30 35.25 -13.06
C ALA A 335 -16.93 35.96 -13.04
N TYR A 336 -16.32 36.22 -14.20
CA TYR A 336 -15.07 36.98 -14.37
C TYR A 336 -15.31 38.40 -14.86
N TYR A 337 -16.57 38.83 -14.90
CA TYR A 337 -17.01 40.13 -15.42
C TYR A 337 -16.61 40.35 -16.89
N LEU A 338 -16.59 39.27 -17.68
CA LEU A 338 -16.43 39.30 -19.13
C LEU A 338 -17.81 39.33 -19.82
N PRO A 339 -17.95 40.02 -20.97
CA PRO A 339 -19.22 40.10 -21.69
C PRO A 339 -19.73 38.74 -22.16
N LEU A 340 -20.98 38.41 -21.83
CA LEU A 340 -21.70 37.28 -22.40
C LEU A 340 -22.58 37.73 -23.57
N VAL A 341 -22.56 36.93 -24.64
CA VAL A 341 -23.36 37.21 -25.85
C VAL A 341 -24.85 36.99 -25.54
N GLY A 342 -25.67 38.00 -25.83
CA GLY A 342 -27.13 37.92 -25.68
C GLY A 342 -27.65 37.87 -24.25
N GLN A 343 -26.79 38.04 -23.25
CA GLN A 343 -27.16 38.03 -21.83
C GLN A 343 -27.27 39.44 -21.27
N PHE A 344 -28.16 39.62 -20.30
CA PHE A 344 -28.46 40.90 -19.67
C PHE A 344 -28.47 40.75 -18.14
N SER A 345 -28.10 41.81 -17.44
CA SER A 345 -28.42 41.95 -16.01
C SER A 345 -29.89 42.35 -15.87
N THR A 346 -30.58 41.87 -14.84
CA THR A 346 -31.99 42.23 -14.60
C THR A 346 -32.15 42.95 -13.27
N LEU A 347 -32.66 44.18 -13.28
CA LEU A 347 -33.09 44.91 -12.08
C LEU A 347 -34.59 44.66 -11.87
N SER A 348 -34.96 44.03 -10.75
CA SER A 348 -36.37 43.77 -10.38
C SER A 348 -36.89 44.84 -9.44
N GLY A 349 -37.01 46.05 -9.94
CA GLY A 349 -37.34 47.25 -9.18
C GLY A 349 -37.23 48.51 -10.04
N THR A 350 -37.05 49.67 -9.43
CA THR A 350 -37.03 50.94 -10.17
C THR A 350 -35.62 51.45 -10.41
N LEU A 351 -35.41 52.10 -11.55
CA LEU A 351 -34.23 52.91 -11.82
C LEU A 351 -34.65 54.39 -11.88
N THR A 352 -34.11 55.21 -10.99
CA THR A 352 -34.34 56.66 -10.97
C THR A 352 -33.02 57.40 -11.15
N VAL A 353 -32.91 58.19 -12.21
CA VAL A 353 -31.77 59.09 -12.43
C VAL A 353 -32.17 60.49 -11.98
N GLY A 354 -31.68 60.90 -10.80
CA GLY A 354 -31.92 62.22 -10.23
C GLY A 354 -30.89 63.24 -10.72
N THR A 355 -29.70 63.25 -10.10
CA THR A 355 -28.59 64.16 -10.45
C THR A 355 -27.41 63.36 -10.99
N GLY A 356 -26.74 63.90 -12.02
CA GLY A 356 -25.67 63.21 -12.74
C GLY A 356 -26.16 62.62 -14.06
N SER A 357 -25.53 61.52 -14.51
CA SER A 357 -25.89 60.85 -15.76
C SER A 357 -25.57 59.37 -15.71
N LEU A 358 -26.37 58.55 -16.40
CA LEU A 358 -26.15 57.11 -16.51
C LEU A 358 -26.05 56.71 -17.99
N THR A 359 -24.98 55.99 -18.33
CA THR A 359 -24.88 55.23 -19.58
C THR A 359 -25.14 53.76 -19.26
N ILE A 360 -26.05 53.12 -19.99
CA ILE A 360 -26.44 51.72 -19.74
C ILE A 360 -26.05 50.87 -20.94
N ASP A 361 -25.45 49.71 -20.66
CA ASP A 361 -25.29 48.59 -21.58
C ASP A 361 -25.87 47.33 -20.93
N ARG A 362 -26.71 46.59 -21.67
CA ARG A 362 -27.23 45.26 -21.30
C ARG A 362 -27.87 45.14 -19.90
N LEU A 363 -28.77 46.07 -19.57
CA LEU A 363 -29.65 46.00 -18.39
C LEU A 363 -31.12 45.90 -18.81
N ILE A 364 -31.85 44.97 -18.20
CA ILE A 364 -33.30 44.87 -18.26
C ILE A 364 -33.86 45.39 -16.92
N ILE A 365 -34.93 46.19 -16.98
CA ILE A 365 -35.67 46.66 -15.81
C ILE A 365 -37.05 46.00 -15.86
N LYS A 366 -37.46 45.32 -14.79
CA LYS A 366 -38.73 44.61 -14.67
C LYS A 366 -39.53 45.03 -13.45
#